data_AF-A0A955SEW3-F1
#
_entry.id   AF-A0A955SEW3-F1
#
_cell.length_a   1.000
_cell.length_b   1.000
_cell.length_c   1.000
_cell.angle_alpha   90.00
_cell.angle_beta   90.00
_cell.angle_gamma   90.00
#
_symmetry.space_group_name_H-M   'P 1'
#
loop_
_entity.id
_entity.type
_entity.pdbx_description
1 polymer ?
#
loop_
_entity_poly.entity_id
_entity_poly.type
_entity_poly.pdbx_seq_one_letter_code
_entity_poly.pdbx_strand_id
1 'polypeptide(L)'
;VVRREKSRGSSYLPYHFYISPSGDIFHGQSESRCGYLEGQLVRDSFLVGIMGDYNQPTNFMPEPQQMAMIQLCAWLCYENSIDSRNIIPATQLSPEAEPLGENLANWFGPTQTLRSRVDSTLAQEMTEQKEEGLRHPFYRGENRQDEISTGF
;
A
#
# COMPACT_ATOMS: atom_id res chain seq x y z
N VAL A 1 -26.10 27.25 -11.01
CA VAL A 1 -24.70 27.76 -11.00
C VAL A 1 -23.94 26.96 -9.96
N VAL A 2 -23.18 25.94 -10.37
CA VAL A 2 -22.33 25.17 -9.45
C VAL A 2 -21.10 26.03 -9.16
N ARG A 3 -21.03 26.58 -7.95
CA ARG A 3 -19.82 27.28 -7.49
C ARG A 3 -18.76 26.23 -7.20
N ARG A 4 -17.86 26.00 -8.17
CA ARG A 4 -16.58 25.34 -7.89
C ARG A 4 -15.78 26.31 -7.03
N GLU A 5 -15.78 26.09 -5.72
CA GLU A 5 -14.78 26.72 -4.87
C GLU A 5 -13.41 26.28 -5.37
N LYS A 6 -12.57 27.27 -5.67
CA LYS A 6 -11.16 27.05 -5.99
C LYS A 6 -10.53 26.50 -4.70
N SER A 7 -10.30 25.20 -4.64
CA SER A 7 -9.53 24.60 -3.53
C SER A 7 -8.18 25.30 -3.45
N ARG A 8 -7.82 25.75 -2.25
CA ARG A 8 -6.56 26.46 -1.97
C ARG A 8 -5.42 25.64 -2.56
N GLY A 9 -4.64 26.27 -3.44
CA GLY A 9 -3.58 25.60 -4.19
C GLY A 9 -2.56 24.95 -3.27
N SER A 10 -2.69 23.65 -3.06
CA SER A 10 -1.56 22.82 -2.67
C SER A 10 -0.65 22.75 -3.88
N SER A 11 0.60 23.17 -3.72
CA SER A 11 1.62 23.11 -4.79
C SER A 11 2.04 21.69 -5.16
N TYR A 12 1.39 20.67 -4.57
CA TYR A 12 1.68 19.25 -4.70
C TYR A 12 0.39 18.42 -4.69
N LEU A 13 0.46 17.23 -5.29
CA LEU A 13 -0.62 16.26 -5.27
C LEU A 13 -0.80 15.70 -3.84
N PRO A 14 -2.03 15.56 -3.32
CA PRO A 14 -2.27 15.18 -1.92
C PRO A 14 -1.88 13.74 -1.56
N TYR A 15 -1.88 12.83 -2.54
CA TYR A 15 -1.61 11.40 -2.35
C TYR A 15 -0.23 11.02 -2.89
N HIS A 16 0.38 9.99 -2.29
CA HIS A 16 1.69 9.46 -2.69
C HIS A 16 1.57 8.62 -3.96
N PHE A 17 0.47 7.88 -4.09
CA PHE A 17 0.20 7.02 -5.24
C PHE A 17 -1.25 7.20 -5.70
N TYR A 18 -1.48 7.00 -6.99
CA TYR A 18 -2.80 6.91 -7.59
C TYR A 18 -2.90 5.65 -8.43
N ILE A 19 -4.05 4.96 -8.36
CA ILE A 19 -4.29 3.73 -9.14
C ILE A 19 -5.44 3.98 -10.10
N SER A 20 -5.18 3.86 -11.40
CA SER A 20 -6.21 4.00 -12.44
C SER A 20 -7.10 2.76 -12.55
N PRO A 21 -8.27 2.86 -13.21
CA PRO A 21 -9.11 1.71 -13.54
C PRO A 21 -8.39 0.63 -14.38
N SER A 22 -7.36 1.01 -15.16
CA SER A 22 -6.55 0.07 -15.95
C SER A 22 -5.52 -0.70 -15.13
N GLY A 23 -5.33 -0.36 -13.85
CA GLY A 23 -4.29 -0.96 -13.00
C GLY A 23 -2.94 -0.26 -13.10
N ASP A 24 -2.84 0.87 -13.81
CA ASP A 24 -1.61 1.67 -13.83
C ASP A 24 -1.46 2.41 -12.49
N ILE A 25 -0.22 2.42 -11.97
CA ILE A 25 0.14 3.12 -10.74
C ILE A 25 0.93 4.38 -11.09
N PHE A 26 0.42 5.53 -10.65
CA PHE A 26 1.06 6.83 -10.85
C PHE A 26 1.63 7.32 -9.53
N HIS A 27 2.89 7.75 -9.56
CA HIS A 27 3.49 8.47 -8.43
C HIS A 27 2.90 9.88 -8.35
N GLY A 28 2.36 10.21 -7.18
CA GLY A 28 1.85 11.54 -6.85
C GLY A 28 2.95 12.40 -6.25
N GLN A 29 2.88 12.63 -4.94
CA GLN A 29 3.95 13.28 -4.20
C GLN A 29 5.01 12.29 -3.69
N SER A 30 6.19 12.82 -3.34
CA SER A 30 7.28 12.02 -2.78
C SER A 30 6.90 11.36 -1.45
N GLU A 31 7.33 10.12 -1.29
CA GLU A 31 7.29 9.31 -0.05
C GLU A 31 8.00 9.97 1.14
N SER A 32 8.93 10.90 0.87
CA SER A 32 9.63 11.68 1.91
C SER A 32 8.81 12.84 2.47
N ARG A 33 7.62 13.11 1.91
CA ARG A 33 6.75 14.23 2.30
C ARG A 33 5.50 13.72 2.98
N CYS A 34 4.89 14.56 3.82
CA CYS A 34 3.62 14.21 4.45
C CYS A 34 2.48 14.17 3.43
N GLY A 35 1.57 13.21 3.61
CA GLY A 35 0.25 13.19 2.98
C GLY A 35 -0.54 14.47 3.24
N TYR A 36 -1.51 14.77 2.38
CA TYR A 36 -2.50 15.80 2.67
C TYR A 36 -3.91 15.27 2.45
N LEU A 37 -4.74 15.28 3.49
CA LEU A 37 -6.11 14.79 3.47
C LEU A 37 -7.00 15.79 4.21
N GLU A 38 -8.05 16.29 3.55
CA GLU A 38 -9.05 17.22 4.13
C GLU A 38 -8.49 18.36 5.00
N GLY A 39 -7.53 19.12 4.49
CA GLY A 39 -7.00 20.25 5.26
C GLY A 39 -5.88 19.88 6.24
N GLN A 40 -5.56 18.61 6.39
CA GLN A 40 -4.63 18.11 7.39
C GLN A 40 -3.43 17.40 6.75
N LEU A 41 -2.25 17.63 7.33
CA LEU A 41 -1.05 16.87 6.98
C LEU A 41 -1.09 15.52 7.68
N VAL A 42 -1.04 14.46 6.89
CA VAL A 42 -0.93 13.08 7.39
C VAL A 42 0.54 12.71 7.45
N ARG A 43 1.05 12.55 8.67
CA ARG A 43 2.42 12.10 8.94
C ARG A 43 2.43 10.59 9.12
N ASP A 44 3.58 9.96 8.84
CA ASP A 44 3.82 8.53 9.13
C ASP A 44 2.83 7.57 8.44
N SER A 45 2.35 7.95 7.25
CA SER A 45 1.46 7.11 6.44
C SER A 45 1.61 7.43 4.96
N PHE A 46 1.53 6.38 4.14
CA PHE A 46 1.36 6.53 2.70
C PHE A 46 -0.12 6.65 2.36
N LEU A 47 -0.43 7.63 1.51
CA LEU A 47 -1.78 7.89 1.03
C LEU A 47 -1.89 7.37 -0.40
N VAL A 48 -2.82 6.45 -0.63
CA VAL A 48 -3.09 5.84 -1.93
C VAL A 48 -4.47 6.28 -2.40
N GLY A 49 -4.52 7.02 -3.50
CA GLY A 49 -5.75 7.45 -4.16
C GLY A 49 -6.23 6.40 -5.16
N ILE A 50 -7.53 6.13 -5.16
CA ILE A 50 -8.15 5.19 -6.10
C ILE A 50 -8.97 6.02 -7.09
N MET A 51 -8.60 5.96 -8.36
CA MET A 51 -9.25 6.80 -9.38
C MET A 51 -10.58 6.19 -9.81
N GLY A 52 -11.68 6.88 -9.50
CA GLY A 52 -13.03 6.55 -9.96
C GLY A 52 -14.09 7.18 -9.07
N ASP A 53 -15.32 7.32 -9.58
CA ASP A 53 -16.48 7.71 -8.76
C ASP A 53 -17.28 6.46 -8.38
N TYR A 54 -17.00 5.89 -7.21
CA TYR A 54 -17.63 4.65 -6.73
C TYR A 54 -18.89 4.90 -5.89
N ASN A 55 -19.41 6.13 -5.89
CA ASN A 55 -20.73 6.43 -5.33
C ASN A 55 -21.85 6.00 -6.28
N GLN A 56 -21.53 5.73 -7.55
CA GLN A 56 -22.51 5.26 -8.53
C GLN A 56 -22.75 3.76 -8.37
N PRO A 57 -24.01 3.29 -8.24
CA PRO A 57 -24.33 1.87 -8.04
C PRO A 57 -23.80 0.93 -9.13
N THR A 58 -23.58 1.45 -10.33
CA THR A 58 -23.08 0.67 -11.48
C THR A 58 -21.57 0.69 -11.62
N ASN A 59 -20.85 1.50 -10.84
CA ASN A 59 -19.41 1.65 -10.96
C ASN A 59 -18.69 0.82 -9.88
N PHE A 60 -18.23 -0.37 -10.26
CA PHE A 60 -17.45 -1.27 -9.43
C PHE A 60 -15.95 -1.12 -9.73
N MET A 61 -15.09 -1.38 -8.75
CA MET A 61 -13.65 -1.43 -8.99
C MET A 61 -13.31 -2.53 -10.00
N PRO A 62 -12.69 -2.21 -11.14
CA PRO A 62 -12.24 -3.21 -12.10
C PRO A 62 -11.13 -4.10 -11.53
N GLU A 63 -11.07 -5.34 -12.00
CA GLU A 63 -10.08 -6.33 -11.57
C GLU A 63 -8.60 -5.87 -11.77
N PRO A 64 -8.21 -5.16 -12.84
CA PRO A 64 -6.84 -4.65 -12.94
C PRO A 64 -6.48 -3.67 -11.82
N GLN A 65 -7.41 -2.76 -11.50
CA GLN A 65 -7.24 -1.80 -10.41
C GLN A 65 -7.19 -2.49 -9.05
N GLN A 66 -7.98 -3.55 -8.86
CA GLN A 66 -7.92 -4.42 -7.67
C GLN A 66 -6.54 -5.01 -7.45
N MET A 67 -5.98 -5.60 -8.50
CA MET A 67 -4.73 -6.31 -8.40
C MET A 67 -3.56 -5.36 -8.18
N ALA A 68 -3.55 -4.24 -8.91
CA ALA A 68 -2.57 -3.18 -8.70
C ALA A 68 -2.60 -2.65 -7.27
N MET A 69 -3.79 -2.49 -6.68
CA MET A 69 -3.92 -2.04 -5.30
C MET A 69 -3.37 -3.04 -4.28
N ILE A 70 -3.70 -4.32 -4.43
CA ILE A 70 -3.18 -5.38 -3.53
C ILE A 70 -1.65 -5.44 -3.63
N GLN A 71 -1.12 -5.44 -4.85
CA GLN A 71 0.33 -5.49 -5.10
C GLN A 71 1.05 -4.25 -4.57
N LEU A 72 0.51 -3.05 -4.79
CA LEU A 72 1.08 -1.81 -4.27
C LEU A 72 1.10 -1.80 -2.74
N CYS A 73 -0.02 -2.18 -2.10
CA CYS A 73 -0.08 -2.25 -0.65
C CYS A 73 0.91 -3.29 -0.09
N ALA A 74 1.04 -4.46 -0.72
CA ALA A 74 2.02 -5.47 -0.34
C ALA A 74 3.45 -4.96 -0.47
N TRP A 75 3.79 -4.34 -1.60
CA TRP A 75 5.11 -3.74 -1.81
C TRP A 75 5.43 -2.65 -0.78
N LEU A 76 4.49 -1.73 -0.49
CA LEU A 76 4.66 -0.71 0.54
C LEU A 76 4.88 -1.32 1.93
N CYS A 77 4.13 -2.39 2.27
CA CYS A 77 4.29 -3.10 3.53
C CYS A 77 5.66 -3.75 3.65
N TYR A 78 6.11 -4.42 2.58
CA TYR A 78 7.40 -5.08 2.54
C TYR A 78 8.56 -4.08 2.64
N GLU A 79 8.63 -3.09 1.75
CA GLU A 79 9.75 -2.14 1.67
C GLU A 79 9.91 -1.29 2.94
N ASN A 80 8.79 -0.93 3.58
CA ASN A 80 8.78 -0.04 4.74
C ASN A 80 8.59 -0.77 6.07
N SER A 81 8.59 -2.11 6.06
CA SER A 81 8.31 -2.92 7.26
C SER A 81 7.00 -2.53 7.97
N ILE A 82 5.96 -2.21 7.18
CA ILE A 82 4.64 -1.84 7.70
C ILE A 82 3.82 -3.12 7.88
N ASP A 83 3.24 -3.27 9.07
CA ASP A 83 2.26 -4.33 9.33
C ASP A 83 0.99 -4.09 8.50
N SER A 84 0.54 -5.10 7.73
CA SER A 84 -0.65 -5.01 6.88
C SER A 84 -1.92 -4.63 7.65
N ARG A 85 -1.98 -4.91 8.97
CA ARG A 85 -3.09 -4.51 9.85
C ARG A 85 -3.24 -2.99 9.95
N ASN A 86 -2.19 -2.23 9.62
CA ASN A 86 -2.19 -0.77 9.60
C ASN A 86 -2.74 -0.18 8.28
N ILE A 87 -3.10 -1.00 7.30
CA ILE A 87 -3.83 -0.53 6.13
C ILE A 87 -5.24 -0.14 6.58
N ILE A 88 -5.59 1.14 6.50
CA ILE A 88 -6.88 1.69 6.97
C ILE A 88 -7.49 2.58 5.88
N PRO A 89 -8.84 2.73 5.84
CA PRO A 89 -9.47 3.69 4.95
C PRO A 89 -9.21 5.11 5.45
N ALA A 90 -9.19 6.08 4.53
CA ALA A 90 -8.94 7.49 4.83
C ALA A 90 -9.91 8.05 5.91
N THR A 91 -11.15 7.56 5.94
CA THR A 91 -12.17 7.94 6.92
C THR A 91 -11.84 7.56 8.37
N GLN A 92 -10.95 6.59 8.60
CA GLN A 92 -10.45 6.29 9.95
C GLN A 92 -9.39 7.30 10.43
N LEU A 93 -8.71 7.99 9.51
CA LEU A 93 -7.76 9.07 9.83
C LEU A 93 -8.46 10.42 9.94
N SER A 94 -9.35 10.71 9.00
CA SER A 94 -10.13 11.95 8.95
C SER A 94 -11.58 11.61 8.63
N PRO A 95 -12.52 11.73 9.58
CA PRO A 95 -13.95 11.45 9.34
C PRO A 95 -14.57 12.30 8.22
N GLU A 96 -13.98 13.45 7.93
CA GLU A 96 -14.39 14.37 6.86
C GLU A 96 -13.86 13.93 5.47
N ALA A 97 -12.95 12.96 5.41
CA ALA A 97 -12.44 12.45 4.15
C ALA A 97 -13.55 11.87 3.31
N GLU A 98 -13.47 12.07 1.99
CA GLU A 98 -14.41 11.48 1.05
C GLU A 98 -14.54 9.98 1.36
N PRO A 99 -15.76 9.50 1.69
CA PRO A 99 -15.94 8.10 2.01
C PRO A 99 -15.61 7.26 0.78
N LEU A 100 -15.15 6.04 1.04
CA LEU A 100 -15.15 5.02 -0.01
C LEU A 100 -16.59 4.92 -0.50
N GLY A 101 -16.86 5.27 -1.76
CA GLY A 101 -18.22 5.24 -2.29
C GLY A 101 -18.87 3.87 -2.08
N GLU A 102 -20.21 3.81 -2.04
CA GLU A 102 -20.96 2.63 -1.57
C GLU A 102 -20.43 1.29 -2.14
N ASN A 103 -20.10 1.25 -3.43
CA ASN A 103 -19.57 0.06 -4.07
C ASN A 103 -18.16 -0.30 -3.62
N LEU A 104 -17.32 0.68 -3.37
CA LEU A 104 -15.96 0.49 -2.90
C LEU A 104 -15.96 0.09 -1.42
N ALA A 105 -16.84 0.65 -0.59
CA ALA A 105 -17.06 0.17 0.77
C ALA A 105 -17.51 -1.30 0.81
N ASN A 106 -18.42 -1.70 -0.08
CA ASN A 106 -18.89 -3.09 -0.17
C ASN A 106 -17.81 -4.05 -0.67
N TRP A 107 -16.96 -3.59 -1.58
CA TRP A 107 -15.91 -4.41 -2.18
C TRP A 107 -14.67 -4.51 -1.29
N PHE A 108 -14.34 -3.45 -0.56
CA PHE A 108 -13.33 -3.47 0.49
C PHE A 108 -13.84 -4.13 1.78
N GLY A 109 -15.15 -4.25 1.98
CA GLY A 109 -15.73 -4.49 3.29
C GLY A 109 -15.07 -3.56 4.33
N PRO A 110 -14.77 -4.05 5.55
CA PRO A 110 -14.06 -3.27 6.56
C PRO A 110 -12.53 -3.40 6.37
N THR A 111 -11.99 -3.19 5.16
CA THR A 111 -10.54 -3.25 4.84
C THR A 111 -9.88 -4.63 5.05
N GLN A 112 -10.53 -5.55 5.76
CA GLN A 112 -10.00 -6.83 6.16
C GLN A 112 -9.76 -7.75 4.96
N THR A 113 -10.65 -7.71 3.97
CA THR A 113 -10.47 -8.44 2.71
C THR A 113 -9.19 -7.99 2.00
N LEU A 114 -8.89 -6.70 1.97
CA LEU A 114 -7.65 -6.18 1.41
C LEU A 114 -6.44 -6.66 2.23
N ARG A 115 -6.47 -6.50 3.56
CA ARG A 115 -5.39 -6.94 4.46
C ARG A 115 -5.07 -8.42 4.27
N SER A 116 -6.07 -9.29 4.27
CA SER A 116 -5.87 -10.74 4.08
C SER A 116 -5.26 -11.09 2.71
N ARG A 117 -5.59 -10.33 1.67
CA ARG A 117 -4.99 -10.54 0.34
C ARG A 117 -3.56 -10.04 0.28
N VAL A 118 -3.28 -8.89 0.89
CA VAL A 118 -1.91 -8.39 1.06
C VAL A 118 -1.06 -9.38 1.84
N ASP A 119 -1.57 -9.93 2.95
CA ASP A 119 -0.88 -10.98 3.72
C ASP A 119 -0.59 -12.22 2.89
N SER A 120 -1.56 -12.64 2.07
CA SER A 120 -1.39 -13.79 1.18
C SER A 120 -0.32 -13.53 0.13
N THR A 121 -0.29 -12.34 -0.47
CA THR A 121 0.75 -11.92 -1.42
C THR A 121 2.13 -11.87 -0.77
N LEU A 122 2.25 -11.28 0.43
CA LEU A 122 3.50 -11.26 1.19
C LEU A 122 4.02 -12.67 1.52
N ALA A 123 3.13 -13.59 1.91
CA ALA A 123 3.49 -14.97 2.23
C ALA A 123 3.96 -15.78 1.00
N GLN A 124 3.38 -15.51 -0.17
CA GLN A 124 3.80 -16.13 -1.44
C GLN A 124 5.22 -15.70 -1.82
N GLU A 125 5.51 -14.39 -1.80
CA GLU A 125 6.85 -13.84 -2.09
C GLU A 125 7.92 -14.41 -1.15
N MET A 126 7.63 -14.51 0.15
CA MET A 126 8.56 -15.11 1.12
C MET A 126 8.80 -16.60 0.87
N THR A 127 7.81 -17.31 0.34
CA THR A 127 7.92 -18.74 -0.01
C THR A 127 8.75 -18.92 -1.26
N GLU A 128 8.50 -18.12 -2.29
CA GLU A 128 9.24 -18.12 -3.55
C GLU A 128 10.73 -17.77 -3.33
N GLN A 129 11.03 -16.73 -2.55
CA GLN A 129 12.41 -16.40 -2.19
C GLN A 129 13.10 -17.52 -1.39
N LYS A 130 12.38 -18.20 -0.51
CA LYS A 130 12.91 -19.34 0.25
C LYS A 130 13.20 -20.54 -0.67
N GLU A 131 12.33 -20.82 -1.62
CA GLU A 131 12.52 -21.88 -2.62
C GLU A 131 13.65 -21.55 -3.61
N GLU A 132 13.81 -20.30 -4.02
CA GLU A 132 14.95 -19.85 -4.83
C GLU A 132 16.27 -19.91 -4.05
N GLY A 133 16.26 -19.52 -2.76
CA GLY A 133 17.41 -19.69 -1.85
C GLY A 133 17.79 -21.15 -1.62
N LEU A 134 16.80 -22.06 -1.61
CA LEU A 134 17.00 -23.51 -1.53
C LEU A 134 17.50 -24.13 -2.85
N ARG A 135 17.24 -23.49 -3.99
CA ARG A 135 17.72 -23.92 -5.32
C ARG A 135 19.15 -23.46 -5.64
N HIS A 136 19.77 -22.63 -4.80
CA HIS A 136 21.19 -22.29 -4.89
C HIS A 136 22.07 -23.23 -4.03
N PRO A 137 22.97 -24.04 -4.61
CA PRO A 137 23.73 -25.06 -3.88
C PRO A 137 24.95 -24.52 -3.08
N PHE A 138 24.95 -23.23 -2.68
CA PHE A 138 26.12 -22.61 -2.06
C PHE A 138 26.01 -22.27 -0.56
N TYR A 139 24.87 -22.50 0.11
CA TYR A 139 24.86 -22.53 1.58
C TYR A 139 25.30 -23.91 2.10
N ARG A 140 26.54 -24.26 1.80
CA ARG A 140 27.30 -25.30 2.51
C ARG A 140 27.97 -24.61 3.69
N GLY A 141 27.57 -24.97 4.90
CA GLY A 141 27.94 -24.26 6.11
C GLY A 141 29.44 -24.09 6.33
N GLU A 142 29.80 -22.97 6.95
CA GLU A 142 31.01 -22.86 7.75
C GLU A 142 30.62 -22.41 9.15
N ASN A 143 30.44 -23.40 10.03
CA ASN A 143 30.77 -23.25 11.44
C ASN A 143 32.28 -22.95 11.51
N ARG A 144 32.66 -21.68 11.62
CA ARG A 144 33.97 -21.34 12.19
C ARG A 144 33.83 -21.25 13.70
N GLN A 145 34.17 -22.35 14.36
CA GLN A 145 34.74 -22.31 15.68
C GLN A 145 36.13 -21.67 15.55
N ASP A 146 36.29 -20.45 16.04
CA ASP A 146 37.63 -19.93 16.32
C ASP A 146 38.03 -20.40 17.73
N GLU A 147 38.68 -21.57 17.78
CA GLU A 147 39.56 -21.94 18.88
C GLU A 147 40.78 -21.02 18.84
N ILE A 148 40.84 -20.04 19.75
CA ILE A 148 42.10 -19.35 20.07
C ILE A 148 42.84 -20.25 21.07
N SER A 149 43.69 -21.13 20.53
CA SER A 149 44.70 -21.86 21.30
C SER A 149 46.02 -21.10 21.31
N THR A 150 46.67 -21.19 22.47
CA THR A 150 47.90 -20.56 22.93
C THR A 150 49.16 -20.90 22.13
N GLY A 151 50.11 -19.95 22.09
CA GLY A 151 51.55 -20.24 22.21
C GLY A 151 52.45 -19.72 21.10
N PHE A 152 53.22 -18.66 21.38
CA PHE A 152 54.69 -18.56 21.24
C PHE A 152 55.20 -17.45 22.15
#